data_AF-A0A1V5WS95-F1
#
_entry.id   AF-A0A1V5WS95-F1
#
_cell.length_a   1.000
_cell.length_b   1.000
_cell.length_c   1.000
_cell.angle_alpha   90.00
_cell.angle_beta   90.00
_cell.angle_gamma   90.00
#
_symmetry.space_group_name_H-M   'P 1'
#
loop_
_entity.id
_entity.type
_entity.pdbx_description
1 polymer ?
#
loop_
_entity_poly.entity_id
_entity_poly.type
_entity_poly.pdbx_seq_one_letter_code
_entity_poly.pdbx_strand_id
1 'polypeptide(L)'
;MKDQKAFKPDISEPTKEDIKKAIATVKRKNGVILNHKDGASFAKLIAELRWWLDIEKEAQKPDAFDKKFIRGIAKEVKSQPDKKLSAKNSPERMKLHLDYAIGVYKKKILKEMKAILDKY
;
A
#
# COMPACT_ATOMS: atom_id res chain seq x y z
N MET A 1 14.47 22.73 -4.21
CA MET A 1 13.96 21.52 -3.54
C MET A 1 13.90 20.43 -4.59
N LYS A 2 14.59 19.29 -4.41
CA LYS A 2 14.49 18.18 -5.37
C LYS A 2 13.18 17.45 -5.07
N ASP A 3 12.25 17.45 -6.02
CA ASP A 3 11.07 16.60 -6.00
C ASP A 3 11.51 15.16 -5.76
N GLN A 4 11.38 14.69 -4.52
CA GLN A 4 11.49 13.28 -4.21
C GLN A 4 10.29 12.63 -4.90
N LYS A 5 10.55 11.98 -6.05
CA LYS A 5 9.56 11.10 -6.66
C LYS A 5 9.24 10.04 -5.62
N ALA A 6 8.11 10.22 -4.95
CA ALA A 6 7.61 9.27 -3.97
C ALA A 6 7.64 7.88 -4.60
N PHE A 7 8.13 6.90 -3.84
CA PHE A 7 8.03 5.52 -4.24
C PHE A 7 6.54 5.22 -4.56
N LYS A 8 6.23 5.07 -5.85
CA LYS A 8 4.90 4.70 -6.32
C LYS A 8 4.98 3.25 -6.75
N PRO A 9 4.17 2.36 -6.15
CA PRO A 9 4.03 1.03 -6.70
C PRO A 9 3.57 1.17 -8.15
N ASP A 10 4.21 0.42 -9.05
CA ASP A 10 3.86 0.40 -10.47
C ASP A 10 2.56 -0.38 -10.63
N ILE A 11 1.46 0.29 -10.29
CA ILE A 11 0.11 -0.23 -10.35
C ILE A 11 -0.55 0.45 -11.53
N SER A 12 -0.73 -0.35 -12.58
CA SER A 12 -1.50 0.01 -13.76
C SER A 12 -2.86 0.57 -13.35
N GLU A 13 -3.40 1.49 -14.16
CA GLU A 13 -4.76 1.97 -13.93
C GLU A 13 -5.75 0.80 -13.93
N PRO A 14 -6.73 0.79 -13.01
CA PRO A 14 -7.69 -0.30 -12.91
C PRO A 14 -8.53 -0.38 -14.18
N THR A 15 -8.69 -1.59 -14.72
CA THR A 15 -9.49 -1.81 -15.92
C THR A 15 -10.98 -1.60 -15.63
N LYS A 16 -11.81 -1.43 -16.68
CA LYS A 16 -13.28 -1.38 -16.51
C LYS A 16 -13.83 -2.60 -15.77
N GLU A 17 -13.22 -3.76 -15.92
CA GLU A 17 -13.60 -4.98 -15.18
C GLU A 17 -13.24 -4.90 -13.69
N ASP A 18 -12.05 -4.38 -13.37
CA ASP A 18 -11.62 -4.19 -11.98
C ASP A 18 -12.54 -3.22 -11.24
N ILE A 19 -12.93 -2.13 -11.92
CA ILE A 19 -13.89 -1.15 -11.39
C ILE A 19 -15.24 -1.83 -11.11
N LYS A 20 -15.77 -2.60 -12.07
CA LYS A 20 -17.03 -3.34 -11.89
C LYS A 20 -16.95 -4.33 -10.72
N LYS A 21 -15.84 -5.09 -10.62
CA LYS A 21 -15.60 -6.04 -9.52
C LYS A 21 -15.51 -5.34 -8.17
N ALA A 22 -14.86 -4.16 -8.11
CA ALA A 22 -14.76 -3.35 -6.90
C ALA A 22 -16.15 -2.86 -6.45
N ILE A 23 -16.92 -2.26 -7.35
CA ILE A 23 -18.30 -1.78 -7.06
C ILE A 23 -19.18 -2.94 -6.59
N ALA A 24 -19.18 -4.08 -7.29
CA ALA A 24 -19.95 -5.25 -6.90
C ALA A 24 -19.54 -5.80 -5.53
N THR A 25 -18.25 -5.77 -5.21
CA THR A 25 -17.74 -6.19 -3.91
C THR A 25 -18.16 -5.25 -2.80
N VAL A 26 -18.09 -3.94 -3.03
CA VAL A 26 -18.54 -2.93 -2.06
C VAL A 26 -20.03 -3.04 -1.80
N LYS A 27 -20.85 -3.18 -2.85
CA LYS A 27 -22.30 -3.40 -2.73
C LYS A 27 -22.62 -4.63 -1.88
N ARG A 28 -21.95 -5.74 -2.15
CA ARG A 28 -22.16 -7.00 -1.42
C ARG A 28 -21.72 -6.94 0.05
N LYS A 29 -20.61 -6.25 0.35
CA LYS A 29 -20.05 -6.23 1.71
C LYS A 29 -20.58 -5.12 2.59
N ASN A 30 -20.93 -3.97 2.01
CA ASN A 30 -21.29 -2.76 2.75
C ASN A 30 -22.70 -2.25 2.41
N GLY A 31 -23.41 -2.89 1.47
CA GLY A 31 -24.73 -2.43 1.02
C GLY A 31 -24.71 -1.19 0.13
N VAL A 32 -23.53 -0.63 -0.16
CA VAL A 32 -23.35 0.65 -0.85
C VAL A 32 -23.05 0.49 -2.34
N ILE A 33 -23.65 1.31 -3.19
CA ILE A 33 -23.35 1.38 -4.63
C ILE A 33 -22.49 2.60 -4.92
N LEU A 34 -21.20 2.38 -5.17
CA LEU A 34 -20.28 3.45 -5.58
C LEU A 34 -20.57 3.91 -7.01
N ASN A 35 -20.41 5.22 -7.26
CA ASN A 35 -20.37 5.76 -8.61
C ASN A 35 -19.09 5.26 -9.33
N HIS A 36 -19.00 5.49 -10.64
CA HIS A 36 -17.87 5.00 -11.44
C HIS A 36 -16.50 5.56 -10.98
N LYS A 37 -16.44 6.84 -10.58
CA LYS A 37 -15.21 7.53 -10.17
C LYS A 37 -14.70 7.02 -8.81
N ASP A 38 -15.60 6.92 -7.83
CA ASP A 38 -15.29 6.37 -6.51
C ASP A 38 -15.00 4.87 -6.61
N GLY A 39 -15.70 4.14 -7.49
CA GLY A 39 -15.39 2.73 -7.82
C GLY A 39 -13.99 2.55 -8.42
N ALA A 40 -13.56 3.44 -9.31
CA ALA A 40 -12.20 3.43 -9.87
C ALA A 40 -11.13 3.72 -8.81
N SER A 41 -11.39 4.72 -7.96
CA SER A 41 -10.51 5.05 -6.83
C SER A 41 -10.40 3.87 -5.86
N PHE A 42 -11.53 3.21 -5.56
CA PHE A 42 -11.57 2.04 -4.69
C PHE A 42 -10.85 0.82 -5.30
N ALA A 43 -11.01 0.58 -6.61
CA ALA A 43 -10.29 -0.47 -7.32
C ALA A 43 -8.76 -0.27 -7.27
N LYS A 44 -8.32 0.98 -7.44
CA LYS A 44 -6.91 1.35 -7.30
C LYS A 44 -6.38 1.09 -5.89
N LEU A 45 -7.13 1.50 -4.86
CA LEU A 45 -6.78 1.25 -3.46
C LEU A 45 -6.71 -0.25 -3.13
N ILE A 46 -7.59 -1.08 -3.71
CA ILE A 46 -7.50 -2.55 -3.59
C ILE A 46 -6.21 -3.08 -4.21
N ALA A 47 -5.83 -2.60 -5.39
CA ALA A 47 -4.59 -3.01 -6.04
C ALA A 47 -3.36 -2.59 -5.22
N GLU A 48 -3.36 -1.37 -4.69
CA GLU A 48 -2.33 -0.87 -3.76
C GLU A 48 -2.22 -1.74 -2.51
N LEU A 49 -3.36 -2.11 -1.91
CA LEU A 49 -3.38 -2.96 -0.72
C LEU A 49 -2.83 -4.36 -1.02
N ARG A 50 -3.20 -4.96 -2.15
CA ARG A 50 -2.69 -6.28 -2.58
C ARG A 50 -1.19 -6.25 -2.77
N TRP A 51 -0.68 -5.23 -3.45
CA TRP A 51 0.75 -5.05 -3.68
C TRP A 51 1.54 -4.99 -2.36
N TRP A 52 1.04 -4.25 -1.36
CA TRP A 52 1.66 -4.21 -0.03
C TRP A 52 1.57 -5.54 0.75
N LEU A 53 0.49 -6.31 0.56
CA LEU A 53 0.35 -7.65 1.14
C LEU A 53 1.32 -8.65 0.51
N ASP A 54 1.53 -8.57 -0.79
CA ASP A 54 2.50 -9.41 -1.50
C ASP A 54 3.92 -9.12 -1.00
N ILE A 55 4.26 -7.84 -0.80
CA ILE A 55 5.57 -7.46 -0.22
C ILE A 55 5.74 -7.98 1.20
N GLU A 56 4.70 -7.89 2.02
CA GLU A 56 4.74 -8.46 3.38
C GLU A 56 5.00 -9.97 3.34
N LYS A 57 4.38 -10.68 2.40
CA LYS A 57 4.58 -12.12 2.21
C LYS A 57 5.99 -12.44 1.71
N GLU A 58 6.50 -11.69 0.73
CA GLU A 58 7.87 -11.86 0.22
C GLU A 58 8.92 -11.53 1.29
N ALA A 59 8.68 -10.52 2.13
CA ALA A 59 9.55 -10.14 3.24
C ALA A 59 9.72 -11.24 4.30
N GLN A 60 8.78 -12.17 4.38
CA GLN A 60 8.83 -13.30 5.31
C GLN A 60 9.62 -14.50 4.76
N LYS A 61 9.97 -14.52 3.46
CA LYS A 61 10.75 -15.61 2.87
C LYS A 61 12.25 -15.39 3.09
N PRO A 62 13.01 -16.42 3.51
CA PRO A 62 14.44 -16.29 3.80
C PRO A 62 15.30 -15.87 2.59
N ASP A 63 14.90 -16.25 1.36
CA ASP A 63 15.70 -16.02 0.15
C ASP A 63 15.19 -14.91 -0.77
N ALA A 64 13.98 -14.36 -0.52
CA ALA A 64 13.34 -13.36 -1.39
C ALA A 64 13.67 -11.90 -1.02
N PHE A 65 14.82 -11.67 -0.36
CA PHE A 65 15.30 -10.33 -0.08
C PHE A 65 15.97 -9.76 -1.33
N ASP A 66 15.19 -9.25 -2.29
CA ASP A 66 15.73 -8.25 -3.22
C ASP A 66 16.09 -7.00 -2.41
N LYS A 67 17.34 -7.00 -1.93
CA LYS A 67 17.90 -5.95 -1.08
C LYS A 67 17.89 -4.58 -1.76
N LYS A 68 17.74 -4.49 -3.08
CA LYS A 68 17.69 -3.22 -3.81
C LYS A 68 16.28 -2.64 -3.77
N PHE A 69 15.26 -3.46 -4.01
CA PHE A 69 13.85 -3.10 -3.88
C PHE A 69 13.50 -2.67 -2.46
N ILE A 70 13.89 -3.48 -1.46
CA ILE A 70 13.61 -3.17 -0.05
C ILE A 70 14.38 -1.93 0.42
N ARG A 71 15.62 -1.70 -0.05
CA ARG A 71 16.34 -0.45 0.22
C ARG A 71 15.64 0.78 -0.37
N GLY A 72 14.95 0.64 -1.50
CA GLY A 72 14.13 1.70 -2.08
C GLY A 72 12.97 2.09 -1.17
N ILE A 73 12.19 1.09 -0.74
CA ILE A 73 11.06 1.27 0.18
C ILE A 73 11.53 1.83 1.53
N ALA A 74 12.59 1.26 2.11
CA ALA A 74 13.12 1.70 3.41
C ALA A 74 13.65 3.13 3.37
N LYS A 75 14.23 3.59 2.25
CA LYS A 75 14.69 4.98 2.09
C LYS A 75 13.51 5.95 2.06
N GLU A 76 12.44 5.63 1.34
CA GLU A 76 11.22 6.43 1.29
C GLU A 76 10.56 6.55 2.67
N VAL A 77 10.57 5.46 3.44
CA VAL A 77 9.95 5.45 4.77
C VAL A 77 10.83 6.18 5.79
N LYS A 78 12.15 6.15 5.62
CA LYS A 78 13.10 6.92 6.43
C LYS A 78 13.04 8.42 6.15
N SER A 79 12.60 8.85 4.97
CA SER A 79 12.35 10.28 4.69
C SER A 79 11.05 10.79 5.31
N GLN A 80 10.21 9.91 5.87
CA GLN A 80 9.08 10.32 6.70
C GLN A 80 9.57 10.67 8.13
N PRO A 81 9.25 11.87 8.64
CA PRO A 81 9.94 12.50 9.78
C PRO A 81 9.77 11.81 11.13
N ASP A 82 8.94 10.76 11.24
CA ASP A 82 8.37 10.37 12.53
C ASP A 82 8.97 9.15 13.26
N LYS A 83 10.01 8.45 12.77
CA LYS A 83 10.54 7.30 13.55
C LYS A 83 12.05 7.11 13.58
N LYS A 84 12.63 7.29 14.77
CA LYS A 84 13.90 6.70 15.19
C LYS A 84 13.73 5.19 15.38
N LEU A 85 13.83 4.43 14.30
CA LEU A 85 13.87 2.97 14.35
C LEU A 85 15.29 2.53 14.80
N SER A 86 15.41 2.00 16.02
CA SER A 86 16.68 1.55 16.61
C SER A 86 16.75 0.03 16.59
N ALA A 87 17.49 -0.54 15.65
CA ALA A 87 17.91 -1.96 15.67
C ALA A 87 19.45 -2.07 15.61
N LYS A 88 20.02 -3.15 16.16
CA LYS A 88 21.48 -3.30 16.34
C LYS A 88 22.20 -3.78 15.08
N ASN A 89 21.55 -4.59 14.22
CA ASN A 89 22.13 -5.15 13.00
C ASN A 89 21.38 -4.75 11.72
N SER A 90 22.08 -4.73 10.56
CA SER A 90 21.52 -4.30 9.26
C SER A 90 20.29 -5.08 8.78
N PRO A 91 20.20 -6.42 8.90
CA PRO A 91 19.03 -7.20 8.47
C PRO A 91 17.78 -6.92 9.32
N GLU A 92 17.95 -6.85 10.65
CA GLU A 92 16.86 -6.53 11.59
C GLU A 92 16.34 -5.11 11.38
N ARG A 93 17.23 -4.13 11.15
CA ARG A 93 16.84 -2.77 10.75
C ARG A 93 15.98 -2.80 9.49
N MET A 94 16.40 -3.54 8.48
CA MET A 94 15.70 -3.58 7.20
C MET A 94 14.30 -4.16 7.33
N LYS A 95 14.16 -5.27 8.06
CA LYS A 95 12.86 -5.90 8.36
C LYS A 95 11.95 -4.93 9.12
N LEU A 96 12.46 -4.29 10.17
CA LEU A 96 11.71 -3.36 11.00
C LEU A 96 11.28 -2.09 10.22
N HIS A 97 12.12 -1.59 9.31
CA HIS A 97 11.74 -0.52 8.39
C HIS A 97 10.65 -0.94 7.40
N LEU A 98 10.72 -2.16 6.88
CA LEU A 98 9.75 -2.70 5.94
C LEU A 98 8.40 -2.98 6.61
N ASP A 99 8.40 -3.60 7.78
CA ASP A 99 7.19 -3.84 8.59
C ASP A 99 6.51 -2.51 8.93
N TYR A 100 7.30 -1.49 9.29
CA TYR A 100 6.77 -0.15 9.53
C TYR A 100 6.17 0.47 8.26
N ALA A 101 6.86 0.37 7.12
CA ALA A 101 6.37 0.84 5.83
C ALA A 101 5.02 0.22 5.47
N ILE A 102 4.95 -1.10 5.48
CA ILE A 102 3.75 -1.89 5.21
C ILE A 102 2.61 -1.42 6.12
N GLY A 103 2.87 -1.30 7.43
CA GLY A 103 1.86 -0.87 8.40
C GLY A 103 1.32 0.54 8.14
N VAL A 104 2.18 1.51 7.84
CA VAL A 104 1.78 2.91 7.57
C VAL A 104 0.94 2.98 6.29
N TYR A 105 1.39 2.38 5.20
CA TYR A 105 0.69 2.45 3.92
C TYR A 105 -0.63 1.68 3.95
N LYS A 106 -0.68 0.48 4.55
CA LYS A 106 -1.96 -0.23 4.76
C LYS A 106 -2.94 0.63 5.54
N LYS A 107 -2.50 1.26 6.64
CA LYS A 107 -3.37 2.15 7.44
C LYS A 107 -3.86 3.36 6.63
N LYS A 108 -2.99 3.95 5.81
CA LYS A 108 -3.36 5.06 4.91
C LYS A 108 -4.42 4.61 3.90
N ILE A 109 -4.19 3.50 3.20
CA ILE A 109 -5.11 2.94 2.20
C ILE A 109 -6.48 2.65 2.84
N LEU A 110 -6.50 2.00 4.01
CA LEU A 110 -7.76 1.71 4.71
C LEU A 110 -8.52 2.97 5.12
N LYS A 111 -7.82 4.04 5.52
CA LYS A 111 -8.45 5.34 5.79
C LYS A 111 -9.08 5.95 4.54
N GLU A 112 -8.38 5.90 3.41
CA GLU A 112 -8.90 6.42 2.13
C GLU A 112 -10.10 5.60 1.63
N MET A 113 -10.03 4.27 1.76
CA MET A 113 -11.16 3.38 1.44
C MET A 113 -12.38 3.72 2.31
N LYS A 114 -12.17 3.91 3.62
CA LYS A 114 -13.24 4.32 4.53
C LYS A 114 -13.81 5.68 4.14
N ALA A 115 -12.97 6.67 3.83
CA ALA A 115 -13.42 7.99 3.41
C ALA A 115 -14.24 7.98 2.10
N ILE A 116 -14.02 7.01 1.20
CA ILE A 116 -14.88 6.80 0.04
C ILE A 116 -16.24 6.25 0.46
N LEU A 117 -16.25 5.26 1.37
CA LEU A 117 -17.48 4.63 1.85
C LEU A 117 -18.33 5.59 2.68
N ASP A 118 -17.72 6.42 3.52
CA ASP A 118 -18.42 7.40 4.38
C ASP A 118 -19.19 8.47 3.58
N LYS A 119 -19.01 8.55 2.25
CA LYS A 119 -19.82 9.41 1.36
C LYS A 119 -21.21 8.85 1.05
N TYR A 120 -21.47 7.59 1.42
CA TYR A 120 -22.65 6.81 1.06
C TYR A 120 -23.31 6.19 2.28
#